data_AF-A0A6N0E796-F1
#
_entry.id   AF-A0A6N0E796-F1
#
_cell.length_a   1.000
_cell.length_b   1.000
_cell.length_c   1.000
_cell.angle_alpha   90.00
_cell.angle_beta   90.00
_cell.angle_gamma   90.00
#
_symmetry.space_group_name_H-M   'P 1'
#
loop_
_entity.id
_entity.type
_entity.pdbx_description
1 polymer ?
#
loop_
_entity_poly.entity_id
_entity_poly.type
_entity_poly.pdbx_seq_one_letter_code
_entity_poly.pdbx_strand_id
1 'polypeptide(L)'
;MLKEKLGWLVRRFARERSGNVAIIFGAAIVPIILALGVGIDYGRAFLVKERMSEATDAAGLAIGSWVDLDEDTLKEKAQTYFDANYPSSTIGTASNVDVQFIGDDILLTVTGKVPTTFMRLADINDVDVSAQSLISRQQQNIELVLVLDTTGSMKNSGKMTALKSAAKEMVNTLFSSESTSDTLKIGVVPFSAAVNVGTSNKNASWIDDDSKSSIASEDLDLQSGETILGLFDELHNDSWGGCVRERAEPYELTDTAPTSSDKDTLFSPYLAPDEPDETESSCSGWYCRGGSNSDYYNSYLDDEVPEECTKSGWRGETCEPVTEDPEEIQRLTNKYADDGYVSDGDPNFNCTASPLTDLTNRKTTIIDAINDLSPEGSTVIPAGLLWGWRVLSPTAPFTEGAEYSDDDVVKAMVLLTDGENSVGGGSNEHNESYYNAFGYAAEGHLGSTSGYQAEDELDEKTLEVCDNIKATGIRLYTIGFQVSTSVQNLLQSCASESDMFYNSPSNSELASVFQDIAQGLGDLRVAR
;
A
#
# COMPACT_ATOMS: atom_id res chain seq x y z
N MET A 1 61.63 -25.12 -91.81
CA MET A 1 61.57 -25.34 -90.35
C MET A 1 60.33 -24.76 -89.65
N LEU A 2 59.76 -23.60 -90.04
CA LEU A 2 58.55 -23.06 -89.38
C LEU A 2 57.23 -23.77 -89.75
N LYS A 3 57.06 -24.24 -90.99
CA LYS A 3 55.80 -24.86 -91.45
C LYS A 3 55.50 -26.23 -90.82
N GLU A 4 56.54 -27.03 -90.51
CA GLU A 4 56.38 -28.33 -89.85
C GLU A 4 56.05 -28.20 -88.36
N LYS A 5 56.63 -27.21 -87.66
CA LYS A 5 56.30 -26.94 -86.25
C LYS A 5 54.86 -26.47 -86.07
N LEU A 6 54.32 -25.68 -87.01
CA LEU A 6 52.93 -25.22 -86.96
C LEU A 6 51.93 -26.36 -87.18
N GLY A 7 52.21 -27.26 -88.12
CA GLY A 7 51.36 -28.45 -88.37
C GLY A 7 51.33 -29.42 -87.18
N TRP A 8 52.45 -29.56 -86.46
CA TRP A 8 52.51 -30.35 -85.23
C TRP A 8 51.75 -29.70 -84.07
N LEU A 9 51.85 -28.38 -83.90
CA LEU A 9 51.10 -27.63 -82.88
C LEU A 9 49.59 -27.68 -83.12
N VAL A 10 49.13 -27.53 -84.36
CA VAL A 10 47.69 -27.59 -84.70
C VAL A 10 47.14 -29.02 -84.54
N ARG A 11 47.91 -30.06 -84.90
CA ARG A 11 47.53 -31.46 -84.64
C ARG A 11 47.54 -31.81 -83.16
N ARG A 12 48.42 -31.17 -82.36
CA ARG A 12 48.47 -31.32 -80.90
C ARG A 12 47.27 -30.63 -80.23
N PHE A 13 46.90 -29.43 -80.70
CA PHE A 13 45.70 -28.72 -80.26
C PHE A 13 44.41 -29.48 -80.59
N ALA A 14 44.29 -30.03 -81.82
CA ALA A 14 43.12 -30.83 -82.22
C ALA A 14 43.03 -32.20 -81.50
N ARG A 15 44.12 -32.68 -80.89
CA ARG A 15 44.16 -33.91 -80.08
C ARG A 15 44.13 -33.64 -78.57
N GLU A 16 44.11 -32.38 -78.14
CA GLU A 16 44.13 -32.03 -76.73
C GLU A 16 42.74 -32.19 -76.10
N ARG A 17 42.60 -33.19 -75.22
CA ARG A 17 41.38 -33.45 -74.42
C ARG A 17 41.29 -32.55 -73.17
N SER A 18 42.23 -31.62 -72.99
CA SER A 18 42.29 -30.61 -71.92
C SER A 18 41.13 -29.60 -71.97
N GLY A 19 40.45 -29.45 -73.11
CA GLY A 19 39.26 -28.59 -73.26
C GLY A 19 38.04 -29.02 -72.44
N ASN A 20 38.02 -30.24 -71.89
CA ASN A 20 36.92 -30.68 -71.03
C ASN A 20 36.87 -29.93 -69.69
N VAL A 21 38.02 -29.44 -69.21
CA VAL A 21 38.10 -28.64 -67.98
C VAL A 21 37.35 -27.33 -68.13
N ALA A 22 37.47 -26.65 -69.28
CA ALA A 22 36.76 -25.40 -69.53
C ALA A 22 35.24 -25.60 -69.61
N ILE A 23 34.78 -26.72 -70.19
CA ILE A 23 33.36 -27.06 -70.29
C ILE A 23 32.78 -27.44 -68.92
N ILE A 24 33.47 -28.28 -68.15
CA ILE A 24 33.05 -28.66 -66.79
C ILE A 24 33.09 -27.44 -65.85
N PHE A 25 34.11 -26.59 -65.96
CA PHE A 25 34.21 -25.35 -65.19
C PHE A 25 33.08 -24.37 -65.54
N GLY A 26 32.80 -24.17 -66.83
CA GLY A 26 31.69 -23.33 -67.27
C GLY A 26 30.31 -23.85 -66.85
N ALA A 27 30.13 -25.17 -66.79
CA ALA A 27 28.90 -25.78 -66.28
C ALA A 27 28.79 -25.73 -64.75
N ALA A 28 29.90 -25.86 -64.03
CA ALA A 28 29.95 -25.87 -62.56
C ALA A 28 29.92 -24.46 -61.94
N ILE A 29 30.37 -23.43 -62.66
CA ILE A 29 30.39 -22.06 -62.12
C ILE A 29 28.97 -21.50 -61.90
N VAL A 30 28.01 -21.91 -62.75
CA VAL A 30 26.60 -21.49 -62.65
C VAL A 30 25.97 -21.93 -61.32
N PRO A 31 25.97 -23.22 -60.93
CA PRO A 31 25.42 -23.65 -59.65
C PRO A 31 26.20 -23.12 -58.44
N ILE A 32 27.52 -22.90 -58.56
CA ILE A 32 28.32 -22.31 -57.47
C ILE A 32 27.93 -20.84 -57.23
N ILE A 33 27.82 -20.03 -58.29
CA ILE A 33 27.38 -18.64 -58.20
C ILE A 33 25.95 -18.56 -57.67
N LEU A 34 25.05 -19.46 -58.12
CA LEU A 34 23.70 -19.55 -57.58
C LEU A 34 23.70 -19.87 -56.08
N ALA A 35 24.49 -20.85 -55.62
CA ALA A 35 24.56 -21.21 -54.22
C ALA A 35 25.09 -20.06 -53.33
N LEU A 36 26.14 -19.37 -53.78
CA LEU A 36 26.65 -18.18 -53.09
C LEU A 36 25.64 -17.03 -53.13
N GLY A 37 24.98 -16.85 -54.26
CA GLY A 37 23.99 -15.82 -54.49
C GLY A 37 22.74 -15.97 -53.61
N VAL A 38 22.25 -17.20 -53.44
CA VAL A 38 21.17 -17.53 -52.49
C VAL A 38 21.56 -17.09 -51.07
N GLY A 39 22.79 -17.35 -50.64
CA GLY A 39 23.27 -16.93 -49.32
C GLY A 39 23.27 -15.42 -49.14
N ILE A 40 23.68 -14.66 -50.17
CA ILE A 40 23.69 -13.19 -50.15
C ILE A 40 22.26 -12.64 -50.15
N ASP A 41 21.39 -13.13 -51.03
CA ASP A 41 20.00 -12.64 -51.11
C ASP A 41 19.22 -13.00 -49.83
N TYR A 42 19.44 -14.19 -49.25
CA TYR A 42 18.84 -14.56 -47.98
C TYR A 42 19.37 -13.72 -46.82
N GLY A 43 20.68 -13.45 -46.78
CA GLY A 43 21.27 -12.54 -45.78
C GLY A 43 20.69 -11.13 -45.86
N ARG A 44 20.45 -10.63 -47.08
CA ARG A 44 19.75 -9.35 -47.28
C ARG A 44 18.30 -9.42 -46.81
N ALA A 45 17.57 -10.49 -47.13
CA ALA A 45 16.19 -10.66 -46.66
C ALA A 45 16.11 -10.72 -45.13
N PHE A 46 17.07 -11.39 -44.48
CA PHE A 46 17.17 -11.46 -43.02
C PHE A 46 17.41 -10.08 -42.40
N LEU A 47 18.35 -9.30 -42.93
CA LEU A 47 18.60 -7.92 -42.47
C LEU A 47 17.38 -7.01 -42.62
N VAL A 48 16.61 -7.18 -43.71
CA VAL A 48 15.36 -6.43 -43.91
C VAL A 48 14.31 -6.86 -42.88
N LYS A 49 14.18 -8.17 -42.61
CA LYS A 49 13.24 -8.69 -41.60
C LYS A 49 13.55 -8.15 -40.20
N GLU A 50 14.82 -8.13 -39.82
CA GLU A 50 15.27 -7.61 -38.51
C GLU A 50 14.88 -6.14 -38.34
N ARG A 51 15.24 -5.29 -39.31
CA ARG A 51 14.87 -3.87 -39.31
C ARG A 51 13.37 -3.62 -39.35
N MET A 52 12.64 -4.42 -40.13
CA MET A 52 11.18 -4.34 -40.19
C MET A 52 10.58 -4.68 -38.82
N SER A 53 11.12 -5.68 -38.12
CA SER A 53 10.68 -6.05 -36.77
C SER A 53 10.95 -4.93 -35.77
N GLU A 54 12.15 -4.33 -35.79
CA GLU A 54 12.47 -3.17 -34.94
C GLU A 54 11.51 -1.99 -35.17
N ALA A 55 11.19 -1.68 -36.43
CA ALA A 55 10.25 -0.62 -36.77
C ALA A 55 8.80 -0.95 -36.37
N THR A 56 8.38 -2.21 -36.50
CA THR A 56 7.06 -2.68 -36.05
C THR A 56 6.95 -2.63 -34.52
N ASP A 57 7.99 -3.02 -33.78
CA ASP A 57 8.02 -2.93 -32.32
C ASP A 57 7.97 -1.48 -31.83
N ALA A 58 8.74 -0.58 -32.47
CA ALA A 58 8.70 0.85 -32.15
C ALA A 58 7.30 1.47 -32.40
N ALA A 59 6.64 1.09 -33.49
CA ALA A 59 5.27 1.51 -33.77
C ALA A 59 4.27 0.92 -32.76
N GLY A 60 4.45 -0.34 -32.39
CA GLY A 60 3.67 -1.05 -31.38
C GLY A 60 3.73 -0.38 -30.02
N LEU A 61 4.94 -0.11 -29.51
CA LEU A 61 5.14 0.59 -28.24
C LEU A 61 4.55 2.00 -28.26
N ALA A 62 4.67 2.73 -29.37
CA ALA A 62 4.11 4.07 -29.48
C ALA A 62 2.59 4.05 -29.33
N ILE A 63 1.89 3.18 -30.06
CA ILE A 63 0.43 3.08 -29.97
C ILE A 63 -0.04 2.37 -28.70
N GLY A 64 0.79 1.52 -28.08
CA GLY A 64 0.50 0.86 -26.80
C GLY A 64 0.18 1.87 -25.70
N SER A 65 0.89 3.00 -25.68
CA SER A 65 0.75 4.03 -24.65
C SER A 65 -0.53 4.89 -24.68
N TRP A 66 -1.36 4.82 -25.73
CA TRP A 66 -2.55 5.67 -25.86
C TRP A 66 -3.87 4.91 -25.67
N VAL A 67 -4.66 5.29 -24.66
CA VAL A 67 -5.89 4.57 -24.28
C VAL A 67 -7.19 5.25 -24.71
N ASP A 68 -7.20 6.56 -24.89
CA ASP A 68 -8.41 7.33 -25.23
C ASP A 68 -8.59 7.63 -26.72
N LEU A 69 -7.77 7.02 -27.58
CA LEU A 69 -7.85 7.21 -29.03
C LEU A 69 -8.72 6.13 -29.66
N ASP A 70 -9.53 6.54 -30.63
CA ASP A 70 -10.29 5.59 -31.44
C ASP A 70 -9.37 4.68 -32.26
N GLU A 71 -9.86 3.48 -32.58
CA GLU A 71 -9.10 2.46 -33.31
C GLU A 71 -8.58 2.94 -34.66
N ASP A 72 -9.31 3.83 -35.35
CA ASP A 72 -8.92 4.34 -36.66
C ASP A 72 -7.76 5.33 -36.53
N THR A 73 -7.81 6.20 -35.52
CA THR A 73 -6.70 7.10 -35.17
C THR A 73 -5.46 6.29 -34.74
N LEU A 74 -5.62 5.21 -33.96
CA LEU A 74 -4.50 4.35 -33.58
C LEU A 74 -3.83 3.68 -34.79
N LYS A 75 -4.62 3.21 -35.77
CA LYS A 75 -4.10 2.68 -37.04
C LYS A 75 -3.29 3.72 -37.82
N GLU A 76 -3.79 4.95 -37.93
CA GLU A 76 -3.08 6.04 -38.61
C GLU A 76 -1.75 6.38 -37.91
N LYS A 77 -1.76 6.42 -36.57
CA LYS A 77 -0.55 6.66 -35.78
C LYS A 77 0.45 5.52 -35.89
N ALA A 78 0.00 4.27 -35.86
CA ALA A 78 0.85 3.08 -36.05
C ALA A 78 1.61 3.17 -37.38
N GLN A 79 0.89 3.52 -38.45
CA GLN A 79 1.49 3.72 -39.78
C GLN A 79 2.53 4.86 -39.76
N THR A 80 2.19 5.99 -39.15
CA THR A 80 3.10 7.15 -39.07
C THR A 80 4.40 6.82 -38.33
N TYR A 81 4.31 6.09 -37.20
CA TYR A 81 5.47 5.67 -36.44
C TYR A 81 6.30 4.61 -37.16
N PHE A 82 5.65 3.68 -37.85
CA PHE A 82 6.35 2.71 -38.67
C PHE A 82 7.12 3.39 -39.81
N ASP A 83 6.49 4.31 -40.55
CA ASP A 83 7.12 5.01 -41.67
C ASP A 83 8.29 5.91 -41.23
N ALA A 84 8.22 6.45 -40.00
CA ALA A 84 9.32 7.21 -39.40
C ALA A 84 10.54 6.33 -39.09
N ASN A 85 10.31 5.08 -38.67
CA ASN A 85 11.37 4.11 -38.34
C ASN A 85 11.81 3.25 -39.55
N TYR A 86 11.00 3.19 -40.60
CA TYR A 86 11.27 2.46 -41.84
C TYR A 86 11.07 3.34 -43.08
N PRO A 87 11.97 4.32 -43.34
CA PRO A 87 11.84 5.23 -44.46
C PRO A 87 11.96 4.51 -45.81
N SER A 88 11.26 5.02 -46.82
CA SER A 88 11.15 4.45 -48.18
C SER A 88 12.47 4.38 -48.98
N SER A 89 13.55 4.98 -48.47
CA SER A 89 14.91 4.86 -49.01
C SER A 89 15.60 3.54 -48.67
N THR A 90 14.96 2.70 -47.85
CA THR A 90 15.51 1.43 -47.35
C THR A 90 15.32 0.29 -48.37
N ILE A 91 16.19 -0.73 -48.30
CA ILE A 91 16.12 -1.90 -49.18
C ILE A 91 14.89 -2.74 -48.81
N GLY A 92 14.02 -3.03 -49.79
CA GLY A 92 12.82 -3.84 -49.61
C GLY A 92 11.58 -2.98 -49.38
N THR A 93 10.44 -3.38 -49.96
CA THR A 93 9.17 -2.64 -49.84
C THR A 93 8.35 -3.19 -48.68
N ALA A 94 7.86 -2.33 -47.79
CA ALA A 94 6.89 -2.68 -46.76
C ALA A 94 5.46 -2.39 -47.25
N SER A 95 4.50 -3.22 -46.82
CA SER A 95 3.07 -2.93 -46.90
C SER A 95 2.67 -1.94 -45.80
N ASN A 96 1.42 -1.48 -45.85
CA ASN A 96 0.83 -0.79 -44.70
C ASN A 96 0.85 -1.73 -43.47
N VAL A 97 0.90 -1.12 -42.29
CA VAL A 97 0.77 -1.80 -41.00
C VAL A 97 -0.67 -2.27 -40.84
N ASP A 98 -0.86 -3.58 -40.70
CA ASP A 98 -2.13 -4.16 -40.30
C ASP A 98 -2.21 -4.20 -38.77
N VAL A 99 -3.20 -3.51 -38.19
CA VAL A 99 -3.41 -3.44 -36.74
C VAL A 99 -4.70 -4.16 -36.41
N GLN A 100 -4.61 -5.23 -35.63
CA GLN A 100 -5.74 -6.01 -35.16
C GLN A 100 -5.85 -5.91 -33.64
N PHE A 101 -7.06 -5.67 -33.15
CA PHE A 101 -7.38 -5.65 -31.72
C PHE A 101 -7.97 -7.01 -31.33
N ILE A 102 -7.34 -7.71 -30.40
CA ILE A 102 -7.70 -9.06 -29.96
C ILE A 102 -7.90 -9.03 -28.44
N GLY A 103 -9.12 -8.73 -27.99
CA GLY A 103 -9.35 -8.45 -26.57
C GLY A 103 -8.61 -7.16 -26.17
N ASP A 104 -7.78 -7.21 -25.13
CA ASP A 104 -6.93 -6.10 -24.68
C ASP A 104 -5.57 -6.04 -25.40
N ASP A 105 -5.24 -7.06 -26.21
CA ASP A 105 -4.00 -7.12 -26.97
C ASP A 105 -4.12 -6.42 -28.34
N ILE A 106 -3.04 -5.80 -28.79
CA ILE A 106 -2.90 -5.23 -30.13
C ILE A 106 -1.83 -6.01 -30.90
N LEU A 107 -2.22 -6.61 -32.03
CA LEU A 107 -1.33 -7.30 -32.94
C LEU A 107 -1.03 -6.41 -34.16
N LEU A 108 0.23 -6.02 -34.33
CA LEU A 108 0.72 -5.38 -35.54
C LEU A 108 1.33 -6.43 -36.45
N THR A 109 0.91 -6.45 -37.72
CA THR A 109 1.54 -7.26 -38.76
C THR A 109 1.98 -6.37 -39.92
N VAL A 110 3.24 -6.49 -40.31
CA VAL A 110 3.78 -5.84 -41.51
C VAL A 110 4.35 -6.91 -42.42
N THR A 111 4.03 -6.80 -43.72
CA THR A 111 4.58 -7.68 -44.75
C THR A 111 5.43 -6.87 -45.71
N GLY A 112 6.37 -7.52 -46.39
CA GLY A 112 7.16 -6.84 -47.39
C GLY A 112 7.85 -7.79 -48.36
N LYS A 113 8.45 -7.20 -49.39
CA LYS A 113 9.15 -7.92 -50.46
C LYS A 113 10.56 -7.41 -50.61
N VAL A 114 11.50 -8.35 -50.67
CA VAL A 114 12.92 -8.07 -50.88
C VAL A 114 13.31 -8.54 -52.28
N PRO A 115 13.66 -7.63 -53.20
CA PRO A 115 14.05 -8.02 -54.55
C PRO A 115 15.37 -8.78 -54.54
N THR A 116 15.40 -9.94 -55.19
CA THR A 116 16.59 -10.80 -55.27
C THR A 116 17.51 -10.34 -56.40
N THR A 117 18.81 -10.58 -56.25
CA THR A 117 19.80 -10.25 -57.29
C THR A 117 20.27 -11.51 -58.01
N PHE A 118 20.56 -12.58 -57.26
CA PHE A 118 21.08 -13.82 -57.80
C PHE A 118 20.00 -14.89 -57.93
N MET A 119 19.05 -14.98 -56.99
CA MET A 119 17.94 -15.95 -57.08
C MET A 119 17.02 -15.68 -58.27
N ARG A 120 17.06 -14.47 -58.83
CA ARG A 120 16.42 -14.12 -60.10
C ARG A 120 16.89 -14.98 -61.29
N LEU A 121 18.12 -15.50 -61.25
CA LEU A 121 18.62 -16.46 -62.25
C LEU A 121 17.85 -17.79 -62.22
N ALA A 122 17.16 -18.08 -61.12
CA ALA A 122 16.30 -19.24 -60.91
C ALA A 122 14.80 -18.86 -60.88
N ASP A 123 14.42 -17.71 -61.46
CA ASP A 123 13.04 -17.21 -61.55
C ASP A 123 12.37 -16.85 -60.22
N ILE A 124 13.16 -16.66 -59.15
CA ILE A 124 12.68 -16.16 -57.85
C ILE A 124 13.01 -14.68 -57.79
N ASN A 125 12.06 -13.81 -58.15
CA ASN A 125 12.32 -12.36 -58.25
C ASN A 125 12.33 -11.64 -56.89
N ASP A 126 11.57 -12.14 -55.91
CA ASP A 126 11.41 -11.53 -54.59
C ASP A 126 11.36 -12.59 -53.50
N VAL A 127 11.75 -12.19 -52.28
CA VAL A 127 11.53 -12.96 -51.04
C VAL A 127 10.54 -12.19 -50.18
N ASP A 128 9.47 -12.86 -49.77
CA ASP A 128 8.49 -12.29 -48.83
C ASP A 128 9.07 -12.33 -47.41
N VAL A 129 8.93 -11.21 -46.71
CA VAL A 129 9.30 -11.05 -45.30
C VAL A 129 8.09 -10.57 -44.53
N SER A 130 7.99 -10.98 -43.27
CA SER A 130 6.96 -10.51 -42.35
C SER A 130 7.55 -10.24 -40.97
N ALA A 131 7.00 -9.22 -40.31
CA ALA A 131 7.24 -8.87 -38.93
C ALA A 131 5.91 -8.81 -38.19
N GLN A 132 5.91 -9.25 -36.93
CA GLN A 132 4.75 -9.20 -36.05
C GLN A 132 5.19 -8.70 -34.68
N SER A 133 4.38 -7.83 -34.09
CA SER A 133 4.56 -7.34 -32.72
C SER A 133 3.22 -7.45 -31.99
N LEU A 134 3.23 -8.08 -30.83
CA LEU A 134 2.06 -8.23 -29.96
C LEU A 134 2.27 -7.33 -28.73
N ILE A 135 1.34 -6.42 -28.49
CA ILE A 135 1.33 -5.51 -27.37
C ILE A 135 0.18 -5.93 -26.47
N SER A 136 0.49 -6.26 -25.22
CA SER A 136 -0.53 -6.62 -24.23
C SER A 136 -0.77 -5.45 -23.30
N ARG A 137 -1.96 -4.84 -23.39
CA ARG A 137 -2.37 -3.75 -22.50
C ARG A 137 -2.94 -4.35 -21.22
N GLN A 138 -2.06 -4.71 -20.30
CA GLN A 138 -2.52 -5.15 -18.99
C GLN A 138 -2.88 -3.91 -18.17
N GLN A 139 -4.17 -3.57 -18.11
CA GLN A 139 -4.64 -2.58 -17.13
C GLN A 139 -4.41 -3.15 -15.73
N GLN A 140 -3.48 -2.58 -14.97
CA GLN A 140 -3.28 -3.00 -13.60
C GLN A 140 -4.43 -2.48 -12.73
N ASN A 141 -5.01 -3.36 -11.93
CA ASN A 141 -5.95 -3.00 -10.89
C ASN A 141 -5.22 -2.23 -9.79
N ILE A 142 -5.89 -1.29 -9.15
CA ILE A 142 -5.33 -0.52 -8.03
C ILE A 142 -6.11 -0.82 -6.77
N GLU A 143 -5.38 -1.17 -5.72
CA GLU A 143 -5.89 -1.21 -4.35
C GLU A 143 -5.14 -0.13 -3.57
N LEU A 144 -5.89 0.91 -3.16
CA LEU A 144 -5.35 2.07 -2.49
C LEU A 144 -5.92 2.16 -1.07
N VAL A 145 -5.09 2.43 -0.07
CA VAL A 145 -5.58 2.84 1.25
C VAL A 145 -5.09 4.22 1.61
N LEU A 146 -6.03 5.06 2.05
CA LEU A 146 -5.75 6.38 2.61
C LEU A 146 -5.66 6.26 4.13
N VAL A 147 -4.46 6.38 4.70
CA VAL A 147 -4.22 6.42 6.14
C VAL A 147 -4.17 7.87 6.57
N LEU A 148 -5.23 8.34 7.22
CA LEU A 148 -5.50 9.76 7.43
C LEU A 148 -5.48 10.09 8.92
N ASP A 149 -4.56 10.96 9.30
CA ASP A 149 -4.47 11.50 10.65
C ASP A 149 -5.71 12.34 10.99
N THR A 150 -6.42 11.92 12.03
CA THR A 150 -7.60 12.59 12.57
C THR A 150 -7.39 13.05 14.01
N THR A 151 -6.17 13.41 14.38
CA THR A 151 -5.81 13.77 15.75
C THR A 151 -6.20 15.20 16.09
N GLY A 152 -6.10 15.56 17.38
CA GLY A 152 -6.49 16.88 17.87
C GLY A 152 -5.76 18.05 17.20
N SER A 153 -4.52 17.86 16.72
CA SER A 153 -3.75 18.89 15.99
C SER A 153 -4.42 19.32 14.68
N MET A 154 -5.19 18.42 14.06
CA MET A 154 -5.91 18.66 12.81
C MET A 154 -7.13 19.60 12.96
N LYS A 155 -7.52 19.93 14.19
CA LYS A 155 -8.68 20.77 14.50
C LYS A 155 -8.50 22.23 14.09
N ASN A 156 -7.26 22.71 14.11
CA ASN A 156 -6.95 24.12 13.93
C ASN A 156 -6.56 24.46 12.48
N SER A 157 -6.53 25.75 12.16
CA SER A 157 -6.03 26.27 10.86
C SER A 157 -6.73 25.74 9.60
N GLY A 158 -7.92 25.14 9.74
CA GLY A 158 -8.67 24.52 8.64
C GLY A 158 -8.00 23.28 8.06
N LYS A 159 -7.07 22.65 8.81
CA LYS A 159 -6.29 21.48 8.37
C LYS A 159 -7.19 20.31 7.98
N MET A 160 -8.11 19.89 8.85
CA MET A 160 -9.08 18.83 8.54
C MET A 160 -9.93 19.14 7.30
N THR A 161 -10.38 20.39 7.14
CA THR A 161 -11.13 20.80 5.94
C THR A 161 -10.30 20.67 4.66
N ALA A 162 -9.03 21.06 4.71
CA ALA A 162 -8.11 20.95 3.58
C ALA A 162 -7.85 19.47 3.22
N LEU A 163 -7.58 18.62 4.22
CA LEU A 163 -7.42 17.17 4.05
C LEU A 163 -8.65 16.55 3.39
N LYS A 164 -9.85 16.81 3.94
CA LYS A 164 -11.10 16.30 3.37
C LYS A 164 -11.29 16.75 1.94
N SER A 165 -10.98 18.00 1.61
CA SER A 165 -11.10 18.52 0.25
C SER A 165 -10.14 17.82 -0.71
N ALA A 166 -8.86 17.70 -0.35
CA ALA A 166 -7.82 17.11 -1.18
C ALA A 166 -8.03 15.60 -1.40
N ALA A 167 -8.35 14.86 -0.33
CA ALA A 167 -8.64 13.43 -0.42
C ALA A 167 -9.86 13.15 -1.32
N LYS A 168 -10.93 13.95 -1.20
CA LYS A 168 -12.11 13.84 -2.09
C LYS A 168 -11.76 14.13 -3.54
N GLU A 169 -10.87 15.09 -3.80
CA GLU A 169 -10.42 15.41 -5.16
C GLU A 169 -9.61 14.28 -5.79
N MET A 170 -8.71 13.64 -5.02
CA MET A 170 -8.01 12.42 -5.44
C MET A 170 -9.02 11.31 -5.80
N VAL A 171 -9.98 11.02 -4.92
CA VAL A 171 -11.02 10.01 -5.19
C VAL A 171 -11.83 10.37 -6.44
N ASN A 172 -12.21 11.63 -6.60
CA ASN A 172 -12.92 12.08 -7.81
C ASN A 172 -12.11 11.86 -9.09
N THR A 173 -10.80 12.09 -9.02
CA THR A 173 -9.86 11.94 -10.14
C THR A 173 -9.72 10.46 -10.52
N LEU A 174 -9.42 9.60 -9.53
CA LEU A 174 -9.22 8.17 -9.75
C LEU A 174 -10.47 7.44 -10.26
N PHE A 175 -11.66 7.89 -9.87
CA PHE A 175 -12.93 7.36 -10.37
C PHE A 175 -13.38 7.97 -11.71
N SER A 176 -12.71 9.01 -12.24
CA SER A 176 -12.97 9.60 -13.56
C SER A 176 -14.46 9.95 -13.84
N SER A 177 -15.19 10.42 -12.84
CA SER A 177 -16.65 10.71 -12.86
C SER A 177 -17.60 9.50 -12.70
N GLU A 178 -17.09 8.28 -12.62
CA GLU A 178 -17.89 7.09 -12.38
C GLU A 178 -18.27 6.93 -10.89
N SER A 179 -19.37 6.21 -10.65
CA SER A 179 -19.84 5.91 -9.28
C SER A 179 -19.21 4.64 -8.69
N THR A 180 -18.72 3.77 -9.56
CA THR A 180 -18.04 2.51 -9.23
C THR A 180 -16.89 2.27 -10.21
N SER A 181 -15.92 1.44 -9.82
CA SER A 181 -14.82 1.02 -10.71
C SER A 181 -14.61 -0.49 -10.64
N ASP A 182 -14.25 -1.12 -11.75
CA ASP A 182 -13.91 -2.55 -11.77
C ASP A 182 -12.42 -2.80 -11.49
N THR A 183 -11.61 -1.76 -11.57
CA THR A 183 -10.13 -1.82 -11.53
C THR A 183 -9.54 -0.92 -10.45
N LEU A 184 -10.38 -0.39 -9.56
CA LEU A 184 -9.97 0.45 -8.44
C LEU A 184 -10.80 0.12 -7.20
N LYS A 185 -10.11 -0.20 -6.11
CA LYS A 185 -10.67 -0.22 -4.76
C LYS A 185 -9.92 0.78 -3.89
N ILE A 186 -10.65 1.50 -3.03
CA ILE A 186 -10.06 2.40 -2.05
C ILE A 186 -10.60 2.07 -0.67
N GLY A 187 -9.71 1.96 0.32
CA GLY A 187 -10.01 1.92 1.74
C GLY A 187 -9.61 3.23 2.42
N VAL A 188 -10.24 3.54 3.55
CA VAL A 188 -9.96 4.75 4.34
C VAL A 188 -9.72 4.31 5.77
N VAL A 189 -8.56 4.64 6.32
CA VAL A 189 -8.16 4.33 7.69
C VAL A 189 -7.92 5.65 8.43
N PRO A 190 -8.95 6.18 9.11
CA PRO A 190 -8.79 7.26 10.07
C PRO A 190 -8.01 6.74 11.29
N PHE A 191 -7.04 7.50 11.79
CA PHE A 191 -6.32 7.12 13.01
C PHE A 191 -6.15 8.31 13.96
N SER A 192 -6.16 7.99 15.26
CA SER A 192 -5.71 8.87 16.33
C SER A 192 -4.78 8.10 17.27
N ALA A 193 -5.17 7.89 18.53
CA ALA A 193 -4.41 7.09 19.49
C ALA A 193 -4.60 5.59 19.22
N ALA A 194 -5.72 5.24 18.60
CA ALA A 194 -6.07 3.92 18.11
C ALA A 194 -6.85 4.03 16.80
N VAL A 195 -7.17 2.88 16.21
CA VAL A 195 -7.99 2.78 15.00
C VAL A 195 -9.33 2.14 15.34
N ASN A 196 -10.40 2.76 14.87
CA ASN A 196 -11.75 2.27 15.01
C ASN A 196 -12.08 1.27 13.89
N VAL A 197 -12.27 0.00 14.25
CA VAL A 197 -12.63 -1.08 13.32
C VAL A 197 -14.15 -1.24 13.15
N GLY A 198 -14.93 -0.42 13.85
CA GLY A 198 -16.39 -0.41 13.79
C GLY A 198 -17.04 -1.39 14.77
N THR A 199 -18.06 -0.91 15.48
CA THR A 199 -18.79 -1.69 16.49
C THR A 199 -19.51 -2.91 15.93
N SER A 200 -19.80 -2.93 14.62
CA SER A 200 -20.34 -4.11 13.93
C SER A 200 -19.43 -5.33 14.00
N ASN A 201 -18.13 -5.13 14.24
CA ASN A 201 -17.14 -6.20 14.37
C ASN A 201 -17.02 -6.78 15.79
N LYS A 202 -17.88 -6.38 16.76
CA LYS A 202 -17.83 -6.87 18.17
C LYS A 202 -17.74 -8.40 18.29
N ASN A 203 -18.39 -9.13 17.37
CA ASN A 203 -18.42 -10.61 17.36
C ASN A 203 -17.58 -11.23 16.23
N ALA A 204 -16.66 -10.47 15.63
CA ALA A 204 -15.81 -10.99 14.58
C ALA A 204 -14.80 -12.00 15.15
N SER A 205 -14.49 -13.07 14.40
CA SER A 205 -13.62 -14.16 14.89
C SER A 205 -12.16 -13.77 15.14
N TRP A 206 -11.78 -12.55 14.75
CA TRP A 206 -10.45 -11.99 14.94
C TRP A 206 -10.37 -11.02 16.13
N ILE A 207 -11.50 -10.73 16.79
CA ILE A 207 -11.56 -10.04 18.08
C ILE A 207 -11.33 -11.05 19.20
N ASP A 208 -10.55 -10.66 20.21
CA ASP A 208 -10.35 -11.41 21.45
C ASP A 208 -11.55 -11.20 22.40
N ASP A 209 -12.67 -11.84 22.09
CA ASP A 209 -13.94 -11.71 22.81
C ASP A 209 -13.93 -12.38 24.20
N ASP A 210 -13.01 -13.31 24.44
CA ASP A 210 -12.82 -14.00 25.72
C ASP A 210 -11.66 -13.47 26.57
N SER A 211 -11.01 -12.39 26.13
CA SER A 211 -9.89 -11.72 26.82
C SER A 211 -8.82 -12.72 27.26
N LYS A 212 -8.24 -13.41 26.27
CA LYS A 212 -7.23 -14.46 26.47
C LYS A 212 -5.88 -14.13 25.86
N SER A 213 -5.77 -13.05 25.08
CA SER A 213 -4.47 -12.51 24.68
C SER A 213 -3.72 -11.98 25.91
N SER A 214 -2.39 -12.02 25.87
CA SER A 214 -1.55 -11.59 26.99
C SER A 214 -1.72 -10.10 27.32
N ILE A 215 -2.12 -9.29 26.34
CA ILE A 215 -2.34 -7.85 26.50
C ILE A 215 -3.77 -7.49 26.96
N ALA A 216 -4.73 -8.43 26.91
CA ALA A 216 -6.11 -8.13 27.31
C ALA A 216 -6.26 -7.83 28.81
N SER A 217 -5.36 -8.34 29.65
CA SER A 217 -5.32 -8.11 31.09
C SER A 217 -4.05 -7.38 31.53
N GLU A 218 -3.41 -6.62 30.62
CA GLU A 218 -2.20 -5.88 30.93
C GLU A 218 -2.51 -4.78 31.98
N ASP A 219 -3.53 -3.97 31.71
CA ASP A 219 -3.89 -2.84 32.58
C ASP A 219 -5.04 -3.14 33.56
N LEU A 220 -5.52 -4.39 33.63
CA LEU A 220 -6.70 -4.79 34.42
C LEU A 220 -6.56 -6.20 35.02
N ASP A 221 -6.99 -6.36 36.28
CA ASP A 221 -7.04 -7.63 37.01
C ASP A 221 -8.38 -8.37 36.78
N LEU A 222 -8.58 -8.82 35.53
CA LEU A 222 -9.79 -9.55 35.12
C LEU A 222 -10.04 -10.79 36.00
N GLN A 223 -11.21 -10.86 36.63
CA GLN A 223 -11.64 -12.01 37.41
C GLN A 223 -12.01 -13.19 36.51
N SER A 224 -12.15 -14.38 37.12
CA SER A 224 -12.48 -15.61 36.40
C SER A 224 -13.82 -15.49 35.65
N GLY A 225 -13.75 -15.33 34.33
CA GLY A 225 -14.92 -15.27 33.44
C GLY A 225 -15.28 -13.86 32.99
N GLU A 226 -14.60 -12.84 33.50
CA GLU A 226 -14.68 -11.46 32.99
C GLU A 226 -13.97 -11.35 31.65
N THR A 227 -14.48 -10.44 30.82
CA THR A 227 -13.89 -10.07 29.54
C THR A 227 -14.00 -8.56 29.37
N ILE A 228 -13.13 -7.97 28.57
CA ILE A 228 -13.16 -6.52 28.28
C ILE A 228 -14.51 -6.08 27.71
N LEU A 229 -15.09 -6.86 26.79
CA LEU A 229 -16.44 -6.58 26.27
C LEU A 229 -17.53 -6.77 27.33
N GLY A 230 -17.31 -7.66 28.31
CA GLY A 230 -18.19 -7.86 29.45
C GLY A 230 -18.19 -6.67 30.40
N LEU A 231 -17.04 -6.04 30.63
CA LEU A 231 -16.95 -4.81 31.44
C LEU A 231 -17.80 -3.68 30.85
N PHE A 232 -17.83 -3.53 29.51
CA PHE A 232 -18.75 -2.60 28.86
C PHE A 232 -20.23 -2.94 29.07
N ASP A 233 -20.60 -4.21 29.23
CA ASP A 233 -21.97 -4.61 29.49
C ASP A 233 -22.38 -4.35 30.97
N GLU A 234 -21.41 -4.20 31.87
CA GLU A 234 -21.60 -3.83 33.29
C GLU A 234 -21.69 -2.31 33.49
N LEU A 235 -20.99 -1.53 32.64
CA LEU A 235 -21.06 -0.06 32.63
C LEU A 235 -22.43 0.43 32.18
N HIS A 236 -23.13 1.16 33.06
CA HIS A 236 -24.43 1.74 32.72
C HIS A 236 -24.28 2.84 31.67
N ASN A 237 -24.95 2.66 30.52
CA ASN A 237 -25.11 3.66 29.45
C ASN A 237 -23.88 3.88 28.54
N ASP A 238 -22.90 2.97 28.57
CA ASP A 238 -21.79 2.97 27.63
C ASP A 238 -21.66 1.68 26.81
N SER A 239 -20.88 1.76 25.74
CA SER A 239 -20.66 0.61 24.86
C SER A 239 -19.31 0.72 24.17
N TRP A 240 -18.77 -0.43 23.77
CA TRP A 240 -17.53 -0.47 23.01
C TRP A 240 -17.62 0.39 21.75
N GLY A 241 -16.77 1.42 21.67
CA GLY A 241 -16.74 2.43 20.62
C GLY A 241 -16.17 1.94 19.29
N GLY A 242 -15.61 0.72 19.27
CA GLY A 242 -15.15 0.06 18.06
C GLY A 242 -13.64 0.08 17.85
N CYS A 243 -12.84 0.68 18.74
CA CYS A 243 -11.38 0.59 18.64
C CYS A 243 -10.83 -0.71 19.20
N VAL A 244 -9.63 -1.07 18.77
CA VAL A 244 -8.90 -2.23 19.26
C VAL A 244 -7.48 -1.82 19.62
N ARG A 245 -6.85 -2.61 20.49
CA ARG A 245 -5.44 -2.51 20.80
C ARG A 245 -4.60 -3.18 19.71
N GLU A 246 -3.33 -2.77 19.61
CA GLU A 246 -2.33 -3.54 18.91
C GLU A 246 -2.00 -4.83 19.68
N ARG A 247 -1.51 -5.81 18.94
CA ARG A 247 -1.38 -7.19 19.43
C ARG A 247 -0.12 -7.37 20.25
N ALA A 248 -0.09 -8.43 21.05
CA ALA A 248 1.11 -8.79 21.80
C ALA A 248 2.30 -9.10 20.90
N GLU A 249 3.52 -8.93 21.42
CA GLU A 249 4.72 -9.44 20.77
C GLU A 249 4.63 -10.97 20.56
N PRO A 250 5.12 -11.50 19.42
CA PRO A 250 5.82 -10.81 18.34
C PRO A 250 4.90 -10.32 17.20
N TYR A 251 3.59 -10.29 17.40
CA TYR A 251 2.61 -10.04 16.34
C TYR A 251 2.23 -8.56 16.17
N GLU A 252 2.52 -7.75 17.19
CA GLU A 252 2.29 -6.32 17.29
C GLU A 252 2.51 -5.56 15.97
N LEU A 253 3.73 -5.65 15.41
CA LEU A 253 4.17 -4.87 14.24
C LEU A 253 4.06 -5.64 12.90
N THR A 254 3.26 -6.71 12.88
CA THR A 254 3.12 -7.60 11.73
C THR A 254 1.69 -7.66 11.21
N ASP A 255 1.52 -8.15 9.98
CA ASP A 255 0.25 -8.50 9.37
C ASP A 255 -0.06 -10.02 9.48
N THR A 256 0.42 -10.66 10.56
CA THR A 256 0.11 -12.08 10.79
C THR A 256 -1.41 -12.28 10.88
N ALA A 257 -1.96 -13.28 10.19
CA ALA A 257 -3.41 -13.54 10.25
C ALA A 257 -3.85 -14.00 11.65
N PRO A 258 -4.98 -13.48 12.19
CA PRO A 258 -5.51 -13.87 13.49
C PRO A 258 -6.00 -15.32 13.49
N THR A 259 -5.70 -16.06 14.56
CA THR A 259 -6.10 -17.46 14.73
C THR A 259 -6.63 -17.73 16.14
N SER A 260 -7.64 -18.59 16.26
CA SER A 260 -8.18 -18.96 17.58
C SER A 260 -7.27 -19.88 18.39
N SER A 261 -6.25 -20.49 17.75
CA SER A 261 -5.26 -21.34 18.41
C SER A 261 -4.18 -20.56 19.14
N ASP A 262 -3.92 -19.33 18.72
CA ASP A 262 -2.93 -18.45 19.32
C ASP A 262 -3.60 -17.11 19.64
N LYS A 263 -3.96 -16.93 20.91
CA LYS A 263 -4.78 -15.80 21.36
C LYS A 263 -4.06 -14.46 21.21
N ASP A 264 -2.73 -14.47 21.21
CA ASP A 264 -1.91 -13.27 21.01
C ASP A 264 -1.95 -12.76 19.56
N THR A 265 -2.50 -13.55 18.62
CA THR A 265 -2.77 -13.10 17.25
C THR A 265 -4.09 -12.36 17.09
N LEU A 266 -5.00 -12.44 18.09
CA LEU A 266 -6.30 -11.76 18.09
C LEU A 266 -6.15 -10.31 18.53
N PHE A 267 -7.14 -9.48 18.18
CA PHE A 267 -7.18 -8.08 18.57
C PHE A 267 -8.01 -7.89 19.84
N SER A 268 -7.39 -7.42 20.91
CA SER A 268 -8.11 -7.07 22.14
C SER A 268 -9.00 -5.84 21.90
N PRO A 269 -10.28 -5.86 22.29
CA PRO A 269 -11.10 -4.66 22.34
C PRO A 269 -10.40 -3.57 23.13
N TYR A 270 -10.49 -2.33 22.64
CA TYR A 270 -9.97 -1.16 23.34
C TYR A 270 -10.94 -0.77 24.46
N LEU A 271 -10.43 -0.75 25.69
CA LEU A 271 -11.04 -0.17 26.86
C LEU A 271 -9.92 0.61 27.55
N ALA A 272 -10.06 1.92 27.65
CA ALA A 272 -9.16 2.75 28.43
C ALA A 272 -9.53 2.56 29.90
N PRO A 273 -8.63 2.01 30.74
CA PRO A 273 -8.92 1.77 32.15
C PRO A 273 -9.36 3.07 32.83
N ASP A 274 -10.22 2.90 33.82
CA ASP A 274 -10.59 3.97 34.74
C ASP A 274 -9.39 4.28 35.65
N GLU A 275 -8.87 5.49 35.53
CA GLU A 275 -7.76 5.96 36.37
C GLU A 275 -8.26 6.38 37.76
N PRO A 276 -7.41 6.34 38.80
CA PRO A 276 -7.83 6.65 40.16
C PRO A 276 -8.37 8.08 40.36
N ASP A 277 -9.27 8.25 41.32
CA ASP A 277 -9.98 9.52 41.58
C ASP A 277 -9.10 10.61 42.24
N GLU A 278 -8.13 10.24 43.07
CA GLU A 278 -7.23 11.19 43.75
C GLU A 278 -5.77 10.73 43.81
N THR A 279 -4.86 11.71 43.80
CA THR A 279 -3.41 11.48 43.97
C THR A 279 -3.07 11.34 45.46
N GLU A 280 -2.00 10.63 45.81
CA GLU A 280 -1.52 10.32 47.18
C GLU A 280 -1.46 11.53 48.16
N SER A 281 -1.59 12.78 47.68
CA SER A 281 -1.32 14.00 48.45
C SER A 281 -2.54 14.78 48.97
N SER A 282 -3.78 14.42 48.61
CA SER A 282 -5.02 15.11 49.04
C SER A 282 -5.86 14.38 50.09
N CYS A 283 -5.56 13.11 50.38
CA CYS A 283 -6.32 12.29 51.32
C CYS A 283 -6.17 12.80 52.77
N SER A 284 -7.29 13.14 53.42
CA SER A 284 -7.31 13.50 54.85
C SER A 284 -8.37 12.72 55.63
N GLY A 285 -8.02 11.50 56.05
CA GLY A 285 -8.94 10.59 56.73
C GLY A 285 -10.03 10.06 55.78
N TRP A 286 -11.26 9.85 56.26
CA TRP A 286 -12.38 9.23 55.52
C TRP A 286 -13.00 10.12 54.42
N TYR A 287 -12.25 11.10 53.91
CA TYR A 287 -12.75 12.06 52.93
C TYR A 287 -11.61 12.47 52.00
N CYS A 288 -11.63 11.89 50.81
CA CYS A 288 -10.93 12.36 49.63
C CYS A 288 -11.65 13.65 49.18
N ARG A 289 -10.91 14.74 49.05
CA ARG A 289 -11.49 16.05 48.72
C ARG A 289 -10.94 16.53 47.38
N GLY A 290 -11.67 16.19 46.32
CA GLY A 290 -11.43 16.61 44.94
C GLY A 290 -10.98 18.07 44.83
N GLY A 291 -9.69 18.24 44.62
CA GLY A 291 -9.09 19.48 44.15
C GLY A 291 -9.09 19.45 42.62
N SER A 292 -9.28 20.60 41.98
CA SER A 292 -9.27 20.79 40.53
C SER A 292 -7.89 20.61 39.89
N ASN A 293 -7.14 19.61 40.33
CA ASN A 293 -5.72 19.39 40.06
C ASN A 293 -5.37 17.89 40.21
N SER A 294 -6.27 16.99 39.80
CA SER A 294 -5.95 15.57 39.61
C SER A 294 -5.04 15.44 38.38
N ASP A 295 -3.94 14.71 38.52
CA ASP A 295 -2.99 14.42 37.43
C ASP A 295 -3.46 13.21 36.57
N TYR A 296 -4.61 12.59 36.93
CA TYR A 296 -5.31 11.56 36.17
C TYR A 296 -6.28 12.17 35.17
N TYR A 297 -6.19 11.72 33.92
CA TYR A 297 -6.89 12.25 32.75
C TYR A 297 -8.15 11.47 32.41
N ASN A 298 -8.24 10.19 32.81
CA ASN A 298 -9.35 9.30 32.48
C ASN A 298 -9.94 8.59 33.71
N SER A 299 -10.35 9.36 34.73
CA SER A 299 -11.24 8.89 35.81
C SER A 299 -12.70 9.11 35.38
N TYR A 300 -13.54 8.09 35.58
CA TYR A 300 -14.97 8.04 35.25
C TYR A 300 -15.80 7.13 36.17
N LEU A 301 -15.19 6.31 37.03
CA LEU A 301 -15.85 5.48 38.06
C LEU A 301 -15.34 5.83 39.46
N ASP A 302 -16.10 5.45 40.49
CA ASP A 302 -15.67 5.61 41.88
C ASP A 302 -14.73 4.45 42.19
N ASP A 303 -13.60 4.73 42.83
CA ASP A 303 -12.67 3.69 43.24
C ASP A 303 -13.26 2.90 44.42
N GLU A 304 -14.13 1.93 44.14
CA GLU A 304 -14.62 0.98 45.13
C GLU A 304 -13.50 0.01 45.58
N VAL A 305 -12.60 0.48 46.44
CA VAL A 305 -11.53 -0.35 47.00
C VAL A 305 -12.10 -1.24 48.12
N PRO A 306 -11.90 -2.58 48.09
CA PRO A 306 -12.34 -3.46 49.17
C PRO A 306 -11.80 -2.99 50.53
N GLU A 307 -12.62 -3.07 51.58
CA GLU A 307 -12.20 -2.66 52.93
C GLU A 307 -11.99 -3.85 53.87
N GLU A 308 -10.93 -3.79 54.67
CA GLU A 308 -10.72 -4.68 55.81
C GLU A 308 -11.14 -4.04 57.13
N CYS A 309 -12.25 -4.54 57.70
CA CYS A 309 -12.78 -4.05 58.96
C CYS A 309 -12.17 -4.77 60.18
N THR A 310 -11.54 -4.01 61.07
CA THR A 310 -11.08 -4.49 62.38
C THR A 310 -11.97 -4.00 63.53
N LYS A 311 -12.37 -4.93 64.40
CA LYS A 311 -13.12 -4.60 65.63
C LYS A 311 -12.19 -4.09 66.73
N SER A 312 -12.11 -2.77 66.88
CA SER A 312 -11.36 -2.11 67.95
C SER A 312 -12.22 -1.94 69.22
N GLY A 313 -12.44 -3.03 69.99
CA GLY A 313 -12.93 -2.97 71.37
C GLY A 313 -14.07 -1.96 71.64
N TRP A 314 -13.91 -1.06 72.62
CA TRP A 314 -14.92 -0.04 73.00
C TRP A 314 -15.10 1.11 71.99
N ARG A 315 -14.34 1.14 70.88
CA ARG A 315 -14.33 2.25 69.90
C ARG A 315 -15.14 2.01 68.63
N GLY A 316 -15.73 0.82 68.45
CA GLY A 316 -16.48 0.46 67.23
C GLY A 316 -15.63 -0.32 66.22
N GLU A 317 -16.22 -0.57 65.06
CA GLU A 317 -15.58 -1.19 63.90
C GLU A 317 -14.92 -0.08 63.07
N THR A 318 -13.65 -0.27 62.71
CA THR A 318 -12.89 0.60 61.81
C THR A 318 -12.56 -0.19 60.57
N CYS A 319 -12.91 0.33 59.40
CA CYS A 319 -12.62 -0.26 58.10
C CYS A 319 -11.58 0.63 57.42
N GLU A 320 -10.58 0.01 56.81
CA GLU A 320 -9.53 0.66 56.05
C GLU A 320 -9.45 -0.06 54.69
N PRO A 321 -9.13 0.65 53.59
CA PRO A 321 -9.01 0.03 52.28
C PRO A 321 -7.88 -1.02 52.29
N VAL A 322 -8.02 -2.08 51.48
CA VAL A 322 -7.00 -3.13 51.34
C VAL A 322 -5.72 -2.60 50.69
N THR A 323 -5.83 -1.55 49.90
CA THR A 323 -4.72 -0.88 49.24
C THR A 323 -4.95 0.62 49.14
N GLU A 324 -3.87 1.40 49.15
CA GLU A 324 -3.85 2.82 48.83
C GLU A 324 -2.96 3.07 47.59
N ASP A 325 -2.51 2.01 46.91
CA ASP A 325 -1.62 2.07 45.74
C ASP A 325 -2.42 2.38 44.47
N PRO A 326 -2.19 3.54 43.81
CA PRO A 326 -2.92 3.92 42.60
C PRO A 326 -2.87 2.88 41.46
N GLU A 327 -1.75 2.15 41.32
CA GLU A 327 -1.60 1.11 40.28
C GLU A 327 -2.51 -0.08 40.57
N GLU A 328 -2.61 -0.49 41.85
CA GLU A 328 -3.47 -1.60 42.26
C GLU A 328 -4.95 -1.20 42.14
N ILE A 329 -5.29 0.05 42.50
CA ILE A 329 -6.66 0.59 42.41
C ILE A 329 -7.15 0.63 40.96
N GLN A 330 -6.33 1.11 40.01
CA GLN A 330 -6.69 1.18 38.59
C GLN A 330 -7.03 -0.20 38.01
N ARG A 331 -6.28 -1.23 38.41
CA ARG A 331 -6.45 -2.60 37.90
C ARG A 331 -7.74 -3.27 38.38
N LEU A 332 -8.37 -2.79 39.44
CA LEU A 332 -9.58 -3.39 40.00
C LEU A 332 -10.75 -3.30 39.02
N THR A 333 -11.37 -4.45 38.72
CA THR A 333 -12.52 -4.52 37.81
C THR A 333 -13.87 -4.41 38.53
N ASN A 334 -13.92 -4.52 39.85
CA ASN A 334 -15.18 -4.48 40.60
C ASN A 334 -15.87 -3.12 40.54
N LYS A 335 -15.14 -2.03 40.28
CA LYS A 335 -15.70 -0.69 40.05
C LYS A 335 -16.55 -0.56 38.79
N TYR A 336 -16.46 -1.52 37.86
CA TYR A 336 -17.30 -1.55 36.67
C TYR A 336 -18.72 -2.09 36.96
N ALA A 337 -18.92 -2.75 38.11
CA ALA A 337 -20.17 -3.38 38.48
C ALA A 337 -21.13 -2.42 39.21
N ASP A 338 -22.13 -1.89 38.49
CA ASP A 338 -23.28 -1.15 39.05
C ASP A 338 -23.00 0.28 39.57
N ASP A 339 -21.93 0.93 39.08
CA ASP A 339 -21.65 2.34 39.36
C ASP A 339 -22.18 3.31 38.30
N GLY A 340 -22.59 4.49 38.75
CA GLY A 340 -22.95 5.60 37.88
C GLY A 340 -21.75 6.54 37.70
N TYR A 341 -21.47 6.94 36.46
CA TYR A 341 -20.41 7.90 36.12
C TYR A 341 -20.30 9.04 37.13
N VAL A 342 -19.15 9.15 37.79
CA VAL A 342 -18.88 10.13 38.85
C VAL A 342 -18.13 11.37 38.32
N SER A 343 -17.47 11.26 37.16
CA SER A 343 -16.61 12.29 36.56
C SER A 343 -16.70 12.32 35.02
N ASP A 344 -15.88 13.17 34.38
CA ASP A 344 -15.96 13.52 32.94
C ASP A 344 -15.18 12.55 32.01
N GLY A 345 -14.58 11.46 32.51
CA GLY A 345 -13.83 10.48 31.70
C GLY A 345 -14.71 9.51 30.90
N ASP A 346 -14.09 8.63 30.11
CA ASP A 346 -14.77 7.73 29.17
C ASP A 346 -13.98 6.42 28.98
N PRO A 347 -14.61 5.22 29.07
CA PRO A 347 -13.96 3.94 28.73
C PRO A 347 -13.48 3.87 27.26
N ASN A 348 -14.00 4.73 26.38
CA ASN A 348 -13.56 4.94 25.01
C ASN A 348 -12.60 6.14 24.86
N PHE A 349 -11.97 6.61 25.95
CA PHE A 349 -11.00 7.69 25.90
C PHE A 349 -9.97 7.49 24.79
N ASN A 350 -9.73 8.53 23.97
CA ASN A 350 -8.85 8.49 22.81
C ASN A 350 -9.27 7.54 21.65
N CYS A 351 -10.40 6.82 21.75
CA CYS A 351 -11.05 6.09 20.65
C CYS A 351 -12.07 6.98 19.91
N THR A 352 -11.56 8.02 19.25
CA THR A 352 -12.39 9.11 18.67
C THR A 352 -12.43 9.09 17.14
N ALA A 353 -11.56 8.30 16.51
CA ALA A 353 -11.51 8.15 15.08
C ALA A 353 -12.81 7.52 14.54
N SER A 354 -13.28 8.00 13.39
CA SER A 354 -14.39 7.39 12.66
C SER A 354 -14.03 5.94 12.28
N PRO A 355 -15.01 5.03 12.19
CA PRO A 355 -14.75 3.66 11.74
C PRO A 355 -14.05 3.63 10.38
N LEU A 356 -13.02 2.78 10.27
CA LEU A 356 -12.33 2.55 9.01
C LEU A 356 -13.29 1.97 7.96
N THR A 357 -12.96 2.22 6.71
CA THR A 357 -13.66 1.66 5.54
C THR A 357 -12.76 0.64 4.87
N ASP A 358 -13.29 -0.57 4.68
CA ASP A 358 -12.67 -1.66 3.93
C ASP A 358 -12.40 -1.26 2.46
N LEU A 359 -11.66 -2.10 1.74
CA LEU A 359 -11.43 -1.87 0.31
C LEU A 359 -12.77 -1.97 -0.44
N THR A 360 -13.23 -0.82 -0.93
CA THR A 360 -14.48 -0.75 -1.69
C THR A 360 -14.27 -0.11 -3.05
N ASN A 361 -15.03 -0.57 -4.03
CA ASN A 361 -15.05 0.03 -5.36
C ASN A 361 -16.17 1.06 -5.53
N ARG A 362 -16.80 1.51 -4.43
CA ARG A 362 -17.94 2.42 -4.44
C ARG A 362 -17.51 3.82 -4.01
N LYS A 363 -17.54 4.76 -4.95
CA LYS A 363 -17.12 6.14 -4.73
C LYS A 363 -17.84 6.81 -3.56
N THR A 364 -19.16 6.61 -3.44
CA THR A 364 -19.96 7.27 -2.39
C THR A 364 -19.52 6.84 -0.99
N THR A 365 -19.25 5.55 -0.79
CA THR A 365 -18.81 5.01 0.50
C THR A 365 -17.50 5.68 0.96
N ILE A 366 -16.54 5.84 0.04
CA ILE A 366 -15.25 6.47 0.31
C ILE A 366 -15.41 7.97 0.63
N ILE A 367 -16.25 8.67 -0.15
CA ILE A 367 -16.51 10.10 0.07
C ILE A 367 -17.21 10.35 1.40
N ASP A 368 -18.16 9.48 1.78
CA ASP A 368 -18.87 9.57 3.05
C ASP A 368 -17.90 9.34 4.22
N ALA A 369 -17.04 8.32 4.14
CA ALA A 369 -15.99 8.08 5.13
C ALA A 369 -15.06 9.30 5.31
N ILE A 370 -14.65 9.95 4.22
CA ILE A 370 -13.84 11.18 4.30
C ILE A 370 -14.65 12.34 4.91
N ASN A 371 -15.96 12.42 4.67
CA ASN A 371 -16.79 13.47 5.27
C ASN A 371 -16.96 13.27 6.78
N ASP A 372 -16.89 12.03 7.27
CA ASP A 372 -17.12 11.69 8.68
C ASP A 372 -15.90 11.91 9.59
N LEU A 373 -14.69 12.09 9.01
CA LEU A 373 -13.46 12.31 9.80
C LEU A 373 -13.59 13.44 10.83
N SER A 374 -13.19 13.20 12.07
CA SER A 374 -13.25 14.20 13.16
C SER A 374 -11.88 14.36 13.82
N PRO A 375 -11.34 15.59 13.98
CA PRO A 375 -10.00 15.81 14.51
C PRO A 375 -9.98 15.80 16.06
N GLU A 376 -9.69 14.64 16.64
CA GLU A 376 -9.71 14.41 18.09
C GLU A 376 -8.77 13.27 18.51
N GLY A 377 -8.23 13.34 19.73
CA GLY A 377 -7.35 12.33 20.29
C GLY A 377 -5.86 12.59 20.05
N SER A 378 -5.04 11.74 20.65
CA SER A 378 -3.57 11.72 20.58
C SER A 378 -3.06 11.11 19.27
N THR A 379 -1.79 11.29 18.91
CA THR A 379 -1.25 10.90 17.59
C THR A 379 -0.39 9.64 17.68
N VAL A 380 -0.89 8.52 17.15
CA VAL A 380 -0.16 7.24 17.07
C VAL A 380 -0.13 6.75 15.63
N ILE A 381 0.88 7.21 14.88
CA ILE A 381 1.12 6.89 13.47
C ILE A 381 1.25 5.37 13.20
N PRO A 382 1.98 4.57 14.02
CA PRO A 382 2.16 3.16 13.69
C PRO A 382 0.84 2.38 13.72
N ALA A 383 -0.12 2.74 14.56
CA ALA A 383 -1.46 2.14 14.56
C ALA A 383 -2.19 2.38 13.22
N GLY A 384 -2.13 3.61 12.70
CA GLY A 384 -2.70 3.94 11.39
C GLY A 384 -2.05 3.14 10.25
N LEU A 385 -0.73 3.03 10.25
CA LEU A 385 0.02 2.25 9.25
C LEU A 385 -0.31 0.75 9.31
N LEU A 386 -0.37 0.18 10.51
CA LEU A 386 -0.68 -1.23 10.73
C LEU A 386 -2.09 -1.57 10.21
N TRP A 387 -3.09 -0.76 10.53
CA TRP A 387 -4.45 -0.96 9.99
C TRP A 387 -4.54 -0.65 8.49
N GLY A 388 -3.78 0.32 7.99
CA GLY A 388 -3.63 0.54 6.56
C GLY A 388 -3.10 -0.70 5.83
N TRP A 389 -2.12 -1.37 6.43
CA TRP A 389 -1.54 -2.61 5.89
C TRP A 389 -2.55 -3.76 5.93
N ARG A 390 -3.26 -3.93 7.04
CA ARG A 390 -4.29 -4.97 7.21
C ARG A 390 -5.46 -4.82 6.25
N VAL A 391 -5.86 -3.59 5.91
CA VAL A 391 -6.91 -3.34 4.90
C VAL A 391 -6.43 -3.70 3.47
N LEU A 392 -5.13 -3.57 3.19
CA LEU A 392 -4.53 -4.01 1.91
C LEU A 392 -4.19 -5.50 1.88
N SER A 393 -4.18 -6.18 3.03
CA SER A 393 -3.86 -7.60 3.16
C SER A 393 -4.90 -8.48 2.47
N PRO A 394 -4.51 -9.65 1.93
CA PRO A 394 -5.47 -10.69 1.54
C PRO A 394 -6.04 -11.47 2.73
N THR A 395 -5.50 -11.29 3.94
CA THR A 395 -5.87 -12.07 5.12
C THR A 395 -6.76 -11.30 6.09
N ALA A 396 -7.46 -12.01 6.98
CA ALA A 396 -8.26 -11.37 8.02
C ALA A 396 -7.41 -10.37 8.83
N PRO A 397 -7.93 -9.22 9.30
CA PRO A 397 -9.36 -8.91 9.48
C PRO A 397 -10.19 -8.59 8.22
N PHE A 398 -9.57 -8.06 7.17
CA PHE A 398 -10.23 -7.62 5.93
C PHE A 398 -9.68 -8.41 4.75
N THR A 399 -10.52 -9.19 4.09
CA THR A 399 -10.11 -10.16 3.06
C THR A 399 -10.35 -9.65 1.63
N GLU A 400 -10.66 -8.37 1.48
CA GLU A 400 -11.00 -7.73 0.22
C GLU A 400 -9.77 -7.46 -0.65
N GLY A 401 -8.58 -7.44 -0.07
CA GLY A 401 -7.31 -7.23 -0.75
C GLY A 401 -6.89 -8.42 -1.60
N ALA A 402 -6.25 -8.16 -2.73
CA ALA A 402 -5.63 -9.19 -3.56
C ALA A 402 -4.39 -9.81 -2.90
N GLU A 403 -3.94 -10.96 -3.39
CA GLU A 403 -2.68 -11.57 -2.95
C GLU A 403 -1.47 -10.65 -3.24
N TYR A 404 -0.46 -10.64 -2.37
CA TYR A 404 0.75 -9.83 -2.59
C TYR A 404 1.55 -10.23 -3.83
N SER A 405 1.40 -11.47 -4.30
CA SER A 405 2.05 -11.98 -5.51
C SER A 405 1.24 -11.73 -6.79
N ASP A 406 0.12 -11.01 -6.72
CA ASP A 406 -0.70 -10.69 -7.88
C ASP A 406 -0.07 -9.54 -8.68
N ASP A 407 0.61 -9.89 -9.78
CA ASP A 407 1.27 -8.94 -10.68
C ASP A 407 0.29 -8.03 -11.44
N ASP A 408 -1.01 -8.33 -11.40
CA ASP A 408 -2.07 -7.55 -12.03
C ASP A 408 -2.63 -6.47 -11.09
N VAL A 409 -2.18 -6.43 -9.83
CA VAL A 409 -2.66 -5.48 -8.81
C VAL A 409 -1.52 -4.64 -8.27
N VAL A 410 -1.64 -3.32 -8.40
CA VAL A 410 -0.80 -2.34 -7.71
C VAL A 410 -1.43 -2.01 -6.37
N LYS A 411 -0.75 -2.36 -5.28
CA LYS A 411 -1.10 -1.94 -3.92
C LYS A 411 -0.38 -0.66 -3.54
N ALA A 412 -1.12 0.33 -3.10
CA ALA A 412 -0.58 1.62 -2.67
C ALA A 412 -1.20 2.06 -1.34
N MET A 413 -0.41 2.72 -0.52
CA MET A 413 -0.83 3.33 0.74
C MET A 413 -0.40 4.80 0.74
N VAL A 414 -1.30 5.70 1.15
CA VAL A 414 -1.01 7.12 1.32
C VAL A 414 -1.21 7.46 2.80
N LEU A 415 -0.11 7.64 3.51
CA LEU A 415 -0.09 8.16 4.87
C LEU A 415 -0.06 9.69 4.84
N LEU A 416 -0.97 10.32 5.58
CA LEU A 416 -0.92 11.75 5.86
C LEU A 416 -0.97 11.99 7.36
N THR A 417 -0.01 12.77 7.86
CA THR A 417 -0.02 13.28 9.24
C THR A 417 0.37 14.76 9.30
N ASP A 418 -0.16 15.47 10.30
CA ASP A 418 0.14 16.89 10.55
C ASP A 418 0.95 17.15 11.82
N GLY A 419 1.35 16.07 12.51
CA GLY A 419 2.00 16.11 13.81
C GLY A 419 3.09 15.05 13.96
N GLU A 420 3.72 15.06 15.14
CA GLU A 420 4.64 14.01 15.58
C GLU A 420 3.83 12.96 16.35
N ASN A 421 4.37 11.75 16.52
CA ASN A 421 3.79 10.82 17.48
C ASN A 421 3.72 11.51 18.85
N SER A 422 2.56 11.46 19.51
CA SER A 422 2.39 12.11 20.80
C SER A 422 1.28 11.45 21.60
N VAL A 423 1.63 11.03 22.82
CA VAL A 423 0.74 10.35 23.78
C VAL A 423 0.77 11.00 25.16
N GLY A 424 1.14 12.29 25.25
CA GLY A 424 1.20 12.98 26.56
C GLY A 424 2.19 12.35 27.53
N GLY A 425 3.37 11.96 27.04
CA GLY A 425 4.38 11.24 27.81
C GLY A 425 4.93 12.04 29.00
N GLY A 426 5.13 11.37 30.13
CA GLY A 426 5.70 11.93 31.37
C GLY A 426 4.81 12.96 32.07
N SER A 427 3.56 13.13 31.61
CA SER A 427 2.53 13.96 32.25
C SER A 427 1.46 13.17 32.99
N ASN A 428 1.43 11.84 32.85
CA ASN A 428 0.54 10.96 33.61
C ASN A 428 1.37 10.30 34.73
N GLU A 429 0.91 10.38 35.99
CA GLU A 429 1.70 10.06 37.20
C GLU A 429 2.42 8.71 37.12
N HIS A 430 1.69 7.61 37.33
CA HIS A 430 2.25 6.25 37.35
C HIS A 430 2.09 5.54 36.01
N ASN A 431 1.09 5.92 35.21
CA ASN A 431 0.85 5.37 33.87
C ASN A 431 1.84 5.88 32.81
N GLU A 432 2.55 6.97 33.10
CA GLU A 432 3.64 7.54 32.28
C GLU A 432 3.20 8.06 30.89
N SER A 433 1.98 7.78 30.41
CA SER A 433 1.40 8.32 29.17
C SER A 433 -0.12 8.33 29.20
N TYR A 434 -0.75 8.90 28.18
CA TYR A 434 -2.15 8.62 27.86
C TYR A 434 -2.30 7.22 27.28
N TYR A 435 -3.44 6.60 27.57
CA TYR A 435 -3.81 5.31 27.00
C TYR A 435 -4.01 5.42 25.48
N ASN A 436 -3.52 4.43 24.75
CA ASN A 436 -3.51 4.37 23.29
C ASN A 436 -3.50 2.91 22.80
N ALA A 437 -3.35 2.67 21.49
CA ALA A 437 -3.41 1.32 20.92
C ALA A 437 -2.39 0.34 21.54
N PHE A 438 -1.25 0.83 22.03
CA PHE A 438 -0.22 0.03 22.69
C PHE A 438 -0.38 -0.02 24.22
N GLY A 439 -1.42 0.60 24.78
CA GLY A 439 -1.63 0.71 26.24
C GLY A 439 -0.94 1.93 26.85
N TYR A 440 -0.72 1.88 28.16
CA TYR A 440 0.10 2.86 28.86
C TYR A 440 1.60 2.59 28.63
N ALA A 441 2.42 3.64 28.68
CA ALA A 441 3.86 3.49 28.62
C ALA A 441 4.37 2.63 29.77
N ALA A 442 3.84 2.80 30.99
CA ALA A 442 4.29 2.10 32.19
C ALA A 442 4.36 0.57 32.08
N GLU A 443 3.44 -0.05 31.32
CA GLU A 443 3.38 -1.51 31.14
C GLU A 443 4.45 -2.05 30.18
N GLY A 444 5.04 -1.17 29.36
CA GLY A 444 6.19 -1.49 28.52
C GLY A 444 5.88 -2.12 27.17
N HIS A 445 4.62 -2.43 26.84
CA HIS A 445 4.20 -2.88 25.50
C HIS A 445 4.52 -1.84 24.42
N LEU A 446 4.50 -0.55 24.75
CA LEU A 446 4.95 0.53 23.88
C LEU A 446 6.46 0.44 23.54
N GLY A 447 7.26 -0.33 24.28
CA GLY A 447 8.71 -0.52 24.07
C GLY A 447 9.58 0.07 25.19
N SER A 448 9.05 1.03 25.94
CA SER A 448 9.69 1.63 27.12
C SER A 448 8.66 1.89 28.22
N THR A 449 9.07 1.71 29.47
CA THR A 449 8.29 2.06 30.66
C THR A 449 8.41 3.54 31.04
N SER A 450 9.14 4.35 30.27
CA SER A 450 9.32 5.77 30.54
C SER A 450 8.46 6.62 29.62
N GLY A 451 7.63 7.47 30.20
CA GLY A 451 6.80 8.41 29.45
C GLY A 451 7.60 9.36 28.56
N TYR A 452 8.80 9.73 28.99
CA TYR A 452 9.70 10.59 28.22
C TYR A 452 10.29 9.94 26.97
N GLN A 453 10.24 8.61 26.87
CA GLN A 453 10.73 7.87 25.72
C GLN A 453 9.59 7.41 24.80
N ALA A 454 8.33 7.57 25.21
CA ALA A 454 7.21 6.99 24.50
C ALA A 454 7.09 7.48 23.04
N GLU A 455 7.36 8.76 22.79
CA GLU A 455 7.32 9.32 21.42
C GLU A 455 8.46 8.77 20.54
N ASP A 456 9.67 8.61 21.11
CA ASP A 456 10.82 8.03 20.40
C ASP A 456 10.57 6.54 20.03
N GLU A 457 9.99 5.76 20.95
CA GLU A 457 9.63 4.36 20.71
C GLU A 457 8.54 4.23 19.62
N LEU A 458 7.55 5.12 19.61
CA LEU A 458 6.53 5.17 18.56
C LEU A 458 7.13 5.53 17.19
N ASP A 459 8.13 6.42 17.15
CA ASP A 459 8.87 6.73 15.93
C ASP A 459 9.68 5.52 15.42
N GLU A 460 10.31 4.76 16.32
CA GLU A 460 11.00 3.50 15.98
C GLU A 460 10.02 2.45 15.42
N LYS A 461 8.89 2.23 16.09
CA LYS A 461 7.82 1.32 15.61
C LYS A 461 7.25 1.79 14.27
N THR A 462 7.10 3.10 14.07
CA THR A 462 6.66 3.67 12.79
C THR A 462 7.60 3.23 11.67
N LEU A 463 8.92 3.40 11.84
CA LEU A 463 9.91 3.02 10.84
C LEU A 463 9.92 1.53 10.55
N GLU A 464 9.83 0.70 11.60
CA GLU A 464 9.78 -0.76 11.44
C GLU A 464 8.55 -1.21 10.65
N VAL A 465 7.36 -0.66 10.97
CA VAL A 465 6.13 -0.96 10.24
C VAL A 465 6.24 -0.50 8.78
N CYS A 466 6.82 0.68 8.51
CA CYS A 466 7.06 1.12 7.13
C CYS A 466 7.98 0.14 6.37
N ASP A 467 9.04 -0.35 7.01
CA ASP A 467 9.95 -1.34 6.39
C ASP A 467 9.25 -2.67 6.12
N ASN A 468 8.40 -3.14 7.05
CA ASN A 468 7.58 -4.34 6.88
C ASN A 468 6.58 -4.19 5.71
N ILE A 469 5.89 -3.05 5.63
CA ILE A 469 4.96 -2.73 4.53
C ILE A 469 5.71 -2.73 3.19
N LYS A 470 6.85 -2.03 3.10
CA LYS A 470 7.67 -1.95 1.88
C LYS A 470 8.15 -3.33 1.44
N ALA A 471 8.50 -4.21 2.38
CA ALA A 471 8.94 -5.57 2.08
C ALA A 471 7.86 -6.44 1.40
N THR A 472 6.58 -6.10 1.53
CA THR A 472 5.46 -6.79 0.83
C THR A 472 5.23 -6.31 -0.61
N GLY A 473 5.92 -5.24 -1.04
CA GLY A 473 5.74 -4.64 -2.37
C GLY A 473 4.66 -3.55 -2.44
N ILE A 474 4.05 -3.18 -1.30
CA ILE A 474 3.14 -2.02 -1.23
C ILE A 474 3.93 -0.74 -1.45
N ARG A 475 3.39 0.14 -2.31
CA ARG A 475 3.93 1.49 -2.55
C ARG A 475 3.44 2.44 -1.47
N LEU A 476 4.34 2.86 -0.59
CA LEU A 476 4.05 3.73 0.55
C LEU A 476 4.41 5.18 0.24
N TYR A 477 3.37 6.00 0.08
CA TYR A 477 3.44 7.45 -0.06
C TYR A 477 3.24 8.10 1.30
N THR A 478 4.03 9.12 1.63
CA THR A 478 3.92 9.85 2.89
C THR A 478 3.77 11.34 2.64
N ILE A 479 2.85 11.97 3.36
CA ILE A 479 2.54 13.40 3.26
C ILE A 479 2.70 14.02 4.65
N GLY A 480 3.70 14.88 4.81
CA GLY A 480 3.87 15.70 6.01
C GLY A 480 3.13 17.03 5.85
N PHE A 481 2.12 17.29 6.68
CA PHE A 481 1.26 18.47 6.56
C PHE A 481 1.53 19.51 7.65
N GLN A 482 2.26 20.59 7.31
CA GLN A 482 2.68 21.63 8.27
C GLN A 482 3.47 21.08 9.48
N VAL A 483 4.34 20.12 9.22
CA VAL A 483 5.11 19.38 10.23
C VAL A 483 6.53 19.93 10.42
N SER A 484 7.13 19.59 11.57
CA SER A 484 8.54 19.87 11.92
C SER A 484 9.53 19.16 10.99
N THR A 485 10.81 19.52 11.06
CA THR A 485 11.86 18.84 10.28
C THR A 485 12.12 17.40 10.77
N SER A 486 11.94 17.11 12.06
CA SER A 486 12.03 15.75 12.61
C SER A 486 11.03 14.82 11.94
N VAL A 487 9.75 15.20 11.93
CA VAL A 487 8.68 14.42 11.28
C VAL A 487 8.91 14.31 9.78
N GLN A 488 9.41 15.37 9.12
CA GLN A 488 9.76 15.26 7.69
C GLN A 488 10.78 14.16 7.44
N ASN A 489 11.81 14.02 8.29
CA ASN A 489 12.82 12.98 8.14
C ASN A 489 12.25 11.58 8.42
N LEU A 490 11.36 11.44 9.42
CA LEU A 490 10.65 10.21 9.73
C LEU A 490 9.82 9.75 8.53
N LEU A 491 8.95 10.63 8.02
CA LEU A 491 8.07 10.35 6.89
C LEU A 491 8.85 10.10 5.59
N GLN A 492 9.95 10.82 5.37
CA GLN A 492 10.82 10.59 4.22
C GLN A 492 11.47 9.20 4.26
N SER A 493 11.85 8.72 5.45
CA SER A 493 12.44 7.38 5.63
C SER A 493 11.40 6.27 5.50
N CYS A 494 10.15 6.57 5.87
CA CYS A 494 9.01 5.68 5.76
C CYS A 494 8.57 5.45 4.29
N ALA A 495 8.64 6.48 3.43
CA ALA A 495 8.26 6.38 2.02
C ALA A 495 9.05 5.29 1.26
N SER A 496 8.40 4.62 0.30
CA SER A 496 9.05 3.56 -0.52
C SER A 496 10.19 4.10 -1.37
N GLU A 497 10.02 5.29 -1.94
CA GLU A 497 11.00 5.98 -2.77
C GLU A 497 11.06 7.47 -2.38
N SER A 498 12.18 8.12 -2.68
CA SER A 498 12.40 9.52 -2.26
C SER A 498 11.41 10.53 -2.87
N ASP A 499 10.81 10.19 -4.01
CA ASP A 499 9.80 10.97 -4.71
C ASP A 499 8.36 10.61 -4.28
N MET A 500 8.18 9.63 -3.40
CA MET A 500 6.90 9.28 -2.78
C MET A 500 6.69 9.99 -1.43
N PHE A 501 7.66 10.77 -0.98
CA PHE A 501 7.52 11.69 0.16
C PHE A 501 7.15 13.09 -0.33
N TYR A 502 6.11 13.66 0.28
CA TYR A 502 5.63 15.00 0.00
C TYR A 502 5.60 15.86 1.26
N ASN A 503 6.27 17.02 1.20
CA ASN A 503 6.12 18.05 2.22
C ASN A 503 5.06 19.06 1.77
N SER A 504 3.99 19.19 2.56
CA SER A 504 2.90 20.13 2.31
C SER A 504 2.87 21.21 3.41
N PRO A 505 3.54 22.35 3.21
CA PRO A 505 3.59 23.40 4.22
C PRO A 505 2.33 24.28 4.23
N SER A 506 1.35 24.06 3.33
CA SER A 506 0.13 24.86 3.27
C SER A 506 -1.10 24.09 2.79
N ASN A 507 -2.29 24.56 3.16
CA ASN A 507 -3.57 23.98 2.75
C ASN A 507 -3.75 23.96 1.23
N SER A 508 -3.18 24.92 0.50
CA SER A 508 -3.27 25.00 -0.97
C SER A 508 -2.39 23.97 -1.67
N GLU A 509 -1.20 23.68 -1.12
CA GLU A 509 -0.28 22.70 -1.70
C GLU A 509 -0.72 21.26 -1.43
N LEU A 510 -1.52 21.04 -0.38
CA LEU A 510 -2.04 19.71 -0.07
C LEU A 510 -2.89 19.16 -1.22
N ALA A 511 -3.74 19.99 -1.84
CA ALA A 511 -4.54 19.57 -2.99
C ALA A 511 -3.68 19.14 -4.18
N SER A 512 -2.62 19.89 -4.50
CA SER A 512 -1.70 19.50 -5.59
C SER A 512 -0.96 18.20 -5.28
N VAL A 513 -0.55 17.95 -4.04
CA VAL A 513 0.10 16.69 -3.65
C VAL A 513 -0.83 15.49 -3.90
N PHE A 514 -2.09 15.57 -3.44
CA PHE A 514 -3.06 14.52 -3.68
C PHE A 514 -3.37 14.31 -5.18
N GLN A 515 -3.41 15.38 -5.97
CA GLN A 515 -3.57 15.29 -7.43
C GLN A 515 -2.36 14.62 -8.09
N ASP A 516 -1.13 14.95 -7.68
CA ASP A 516 0.10 14.38 -8.23
C ASP A 516 0.15 12.87 -7.96
N ILE A 517 -0.17 12.44 -6.74
CA ILE A 517 -0.27 11.02 -6.39
C ILE A 517 -1.39 10.35 -7.21
N ALA A 518 -2.56 10.98 -7.34
CA ALA A 518 -3.67 10.44 -8.12
C ALA A 518 -3.30 10.23 -9.59
N GLN A 519 -2.58 11.17 -10.20
CA GLN A 519 -2.10 11.07 -11.57
C GLN A 519 -1.06 9.96 -11.71
N GLY A 520 -0.07 9.90 -10.81
CA GLY A 520 0.94 8.84 -10.83
C GLY A 520 0.33 7.44 -10.69
N LEU A 521 -0.66 7.28 -9.81
CA LEU A 521 -1.41 6.02 -9.69
C LEU A 521 -2.27 5.76 -10.94
N GLY A 522 -2.94 6.77 -11.49
CA GLY A 522 -3.71 6.66 -12.72
C GLY A 522 -2.88 6.18 -13.92
N ASP A 523 -1.66 6.69 -14.07
CA ASP A 523 -0.73 6.28 -15.13
C ASP A 523 -0.31 4.81 -14.99
N LEU A 524 -0.14 4.30 -13.76
CA LEU A 524 0.19 2.89 -13.52
C LEU A 524 -0.92 1.94 -13.95
N ARG A 525 -2.19 2.36 -13.83
CA ARG A 525 -3.34 1.58 -14.33
C ARG A 525 -3.36 1.47 -15.85
N VAL A 526 -2.69 2.39 -16.54
CA VAL A 526 -2.72 2.53 -18.00
C VAL A 526 -1.46 1.94 -18.65
N ALA A 527 -0.36 1.82 -17.90
CA ALA A 527 0.95 1.47 -18.42
C ALA A 527 1.23 -0.04 -18.41
N ARG A 528 1.03 -0.70 -19.55
CA ARG A 528 1.98 -1.66 -20.15
C ARG A 528 1.77 -1.79 -21.65
#